data_AF-A0A397AU30-F1
#
_entry.id   AF-A0A397AU30-F1
#
_cell.length_a   1.000
_cell.length_b   1.000
_cell.length_c   1.000
_cell.angle_alpha   90.00
_cell.angle_beta   90.00
_cell.angle_gamma   90.00
#
_symmetry.space_group_name_H-M   'P 1'
#
loop_
_entity.id
_entity.type
_entity.pdbx_description
1 polymer ?
#
loop_
_entity_poly.entity_id
_entity_poly.type
_entity_poly.pdbx_seq_one_letter_code
_entity_poly.pdbx_strand_id
1 'polypeptide(L)'
;MANNILNTESIVMLKLDSKRNFLLSVDLSLTLMGTVLALPTFIVGGFGMNLNSTVQETAYLFWIIFGLCIALIVVGFVYAQQYLKKQGINMSWKY
;
A
#
# COMPACT_ATOMS: atom_id res chain seq x y z
N MET A 1 -30.92 -1.31 -37.10
CA MET A 1 -29.64 -2.06 -37.05
C MET A 1 -28.50 -1.25 -36.45
N ALA A 2 -28.29 0.02 -36.83
CA ALA A 2 -27.22 0.87 -36.28
C ALA A 2 -27.25 1.05 -34.75
N ASN A 3 -28.43 1.12 -34.14
CA ASN A 3 -28.58 1.33 -32.69
C ASN A 3 -28.01 0.19 -31.81
N ASN A 4 -28.05 -1.05 -32.31
CA ASN A 4 -27.51 -2.21 -31.59
C ASN A 4 -25.98 -2.23 -31.59
N ILE A 5 -25.37 -1.69 -32.65
CA ILE A 5 -23.92 -1.58 -32.81
C ILE A 5 -23.39 -0.51 -31.84
N LEU A 6 -24.03 0.67 -31.79
CA LEU A 6 -23.68 1.75 -30.85
C LEU A 6 -23.86 1.34 -29.37
N ASN A 7 -24.92 0.58 -29.06
CA ASN A 7 -25.11 0.02 -27.72
C ASN A 7 -24.02 -1.00 -27.36
N THR A 8 -23.61 -1.85 -28.33
CA THR A 8 -22.57 -2.86 -28.08
C THR A 8 -21.19 -2.23 -27.89
N GLU A 9 -20.86 -1.23 -28.71
CA GLU A 9 -19.62 -0.45 -28.57
C GLU A 9 -19.55 0.21 -27.18
N SER A 10 -20.64 0.84 -26.75
CA SER A 10 -20.74 1.46 -25.42
C SER A 10 -20.52 0.43 -24.30
N ILE A 11 -21.07 -0.77 -24.41
CA ILE A 11 -20.88 -1.85 -23.42
C ILE A 11 -19.42 -2.32 -23.38
N VAL A 12 -18.76 -2.46 -24.53
CA VAL A 12 -17.35 -2.86 -24.59
C VAL A 12 -16.45 -1.78 -24.01
N MET A 13 -16.71 -0.51 -24.30
CA MET A 13 -15.97 0.62 -23.73
C MET A 13 -16.11 0.67 -22.20
N LEU A 14 -17.32 0.51 -21.67
CA LEU A 14 -17.55 0.41 -20.23
C LEU A 14 -16.78 -0.75 -19.59
N LYS A 15 -16.70 -1.90 -20.25
CA LYS A 15 -15.88 -3.04 -19.79
C LYS A 15 -14.40 -2.70 -19.79
N LEU A 16 -13.88 -2.07 -20.83
CA LEU A 16 -12.47 -1.69 -20.94
C LEU A 16 -12.10 -0.65 -19.87
N ASP A 17 -12.95 0.35 -19.64
CA ASP A 17 -12.78 1.33 -18.57
C ASP A 17 -12.81 0.69 -17.18
N SER A 18 -13.68 -0.30 -16.97
CA SER A 18 -13.71 -1.08 -15.74
C SER A 18 -12.41 -1.89 -15.53
N LYS A 19 -11.84 -2.47 -16.60
CA LYS A 19 -10.52 -3.14 -16.55
C LYS A 19 -9.41 -2.16 -16.15
N ARG A 20 -9.38 -0.97 -16.75
CA ARG A 20 -8.41 0.08 -16.42
C ARG A 20 -8.54 0.54 -14.97
N ASN A 21 -9.77 0.78 -14.51
CA ASN A 21 -10.03 1.22 -13.14
C ASN A 21 -9.64 0.15 -12.11
N PHE A 22 -9.85 -1.13 -12.42
CA PHE A 22 -9.35 -2.23 -11.59
C PHE A 22 -7.82 -2.23 -11.48
N LEU A 23 -7.11 -2.10 -12.60
CA LEU A 23 -5.65 -2.07 -12.61
C LEU A 23 -5.10 -0.89 -11.80
N LEU A 24 -5.75 0.28 -11.90
CA LEU A 24 -5.38 1.46 -11.10
C LEU A 24 -5.57 1.22 -9.59
N SER A 25 -6.64 0.54 -9.20
CA SER A 25 -6.87 0.16 -7.80
C SER A 25 -5.79 -0.81 -7.29
N VAL A 26 -5.39 -1.78 -8.11
CA VAL A 26 -4.30 -2.71 -7.78
C VAL A 26 -2.96 -1.98 -7.65
N ASP A 27 -2.61 -1.13 -8.61
CA ASP A 27 -1.37 -0.33 -8.58
C ASP A 27 -1.29 0.57 -7.33
N LEU A 28 -2.38 1.26 -7.01
CA LEU A 28 -2.48 2.08 -5.80
C LEU A 28 -2.26 1.24 -4.53
N SER A 29 -2.81 0.03 -4.47
CA SER A 29 -2.66 -0.86 -3.32
C SER A 29 -1.23 -1.37 -3.14
N LEU A 30 -0.54 -1.70 -4.24
CA LEU A 30 0.87 -2.11 -4.21
C LEU A 30 1.78 -0.96 -3.82
N THR A 31 1.56 0.23 -4.39
CA THR A 31 2.31 1.45 -4.06
C THR A 31 2.15 1.83 -2.59
N LEU A 32 0.94 1.69 -2.04
CA LEU A 32 0.65 1.95 -0.64
C LEU A 32 1.32 0.94 0.29
N MET A 33 1.31 -0.36 -0.06
CA MET A 33 2.08 -1.37 0.67
C MET A 33 3.57 -1.04 0.67
N GLY A 34 4.15 -0.69 -0.48
CA GLY A 34 5.56 -0.29 -0.59
C GLY A 34 5.90 0.93 0.26
N THR A 35 5.03 1.95 0.25
CA THR A 35 5.25 3.19 1.00
C THR A 35 5.23 2.96 2.51
N VAL A 36 4.29 2.15 3.01
CA VAL A 36 4.22 1.79 4.44
C VAL A 36 5.45 1.00 4.88
N LEU A 37 5.99 0.12 4.02
CA LEU A 37 7.20 -0.65 4.30
C LEU A 37 8.48 0.18 4.22
N ALA A 38 8.51 1.26 3.45
CA ALA A 38 9.72 2.08 3.27
C ALA A 38 10.20 2.74 4.58
N LEU A 39 9.28 3.21 5.43
CA LEU A 39 9.60 3.87 6.70
C LEU A 39 10.39 2.98 7.69
N PRO A 40 9.90 1.79 8.07
CA PRO A 40 10.65 0.89 8.94
C PRO A 40 11.90 0.34 8.25
N THR A 41 11.90 0.17 6.92
CA THR A 41 13.10 -0.25 6.18
C THR A 41 14.22 0.78 6.31
N PHE A 42 13.91 2.07 6.26
CA PHE A 42 14.88 3.14 6.50
C PHE A 42 15.44 3.09 7.94
N ILE A 43 14.58 2.89 8.92
CA ILE A 43 14.97 2.77 10.35
C ILE A 43 15.92 1.59 10.52
N VAL A 44 15.52 0.39 10.09
CA VAL A 44 16.33 -0.83 10.17
C VAL A 44 17.64 -0.68 9.39
N GLY A 45 17.61 -0.04 8.22
CA GLY A 45 18.80 0.26 7.44
C GLY A 45 19.80 1.11 8.19
N GLY A 46 19.34 2.19 8.86
CA GLY A 46 20.20 3.04 9.68
C GLY A 46 20.80 2.33 10.90
N PHE A 47 20.01 1.48 11.58
CA PHE A 47 20.49 0.69 12.72
C PHE A 47 21.37 -0.49 12.31
N GLY A 48 21.20 -1.03 11.10
CA GLY A 48 21.98 -2.14 10.56
C GLY A 48 23.31 -1.71 9.92
N MET A 49 23.59 -0.41 9.84
CA MET A 49 24.88 0.09 9.37
C MET A 49 25.99 -0.20 10.38
N ASN A 50 27.19 -0.48 9.88
CA ASN A 50 28.39 -0.74 10.68
C ASN A 50 28.94 0.55 11.33
N LEU A 51 28.10 1.22 12.11
CA LEU A 51 28.46 2.37 12.93
C LEU A 51 28.61 1.89 14.37
N ASN A 52 29.65 2.34 15.06
CA ASN A 52 29.80 2.10 16.49
C ASN A 52 28.78 2.95 17.25
N SER A 53 27.55 2.45 17.27
CA SER A 53 26.45 2.99 18.04
C SER A 53 26.30 2.06 19.24
N THR A 54 26.50 2.58 20.45
CA THR A 54 26.39 1.85 21.74
C THR A 54 25.00 1.20 21.96
N VAL A 55 24.09 1.30 20.98
CA VAL A 55 22.82 0.56 20.90
C VAL A 55 22.98 -0.97 20.93
N GLN A 56 24.16 -1.50 20.59
CA GLN A 56 24.43 -2.94 20.72
C GLN A 56 24.64 -3.36 22.18
N GLU A 57 25.16 -2.47 23.03
CA GLU A 57 25.46 -2.78 24.43
C GLU A 57 24.24 -2.62 25.35
N THR A 58 23.20 -1.92 24.89
CA THR A 58 21.99 -1.69 25.66
C THR A 58 21.03 -2.88 25.53
N ALA A 59 20.87 -3.63 26.62
CA ALA A 59 19.89 -4.71 26.69
C ALA A 59 18.49 -4.20 26.30
N TYR A 60 17.72 -5.02 25.57
CA TYR A 60 16.34 -4.78 25.12
C TYR A 60 16.13 -3.76 23.98
N LEU A 61 17.12 -2.96 23.60
CA LEU A 61 16.94 -1.89 22.59
C LEU A 61 16.53 -2.45 21.22
N PHE A 62 17.08 -3.62 20.84
CA PHE A 62 16.68 -4.38 19.65
C PHE A 62 15.17 -4.69 19.64
N TRP A 63 14.64 -5.22 20.73
CA TRP A 63 13.22 -5.62 20.83
C TRP A 63 12.28 -4.41 20.80
N ILE A 64 12.70 -3.28 21.37
CA ILE A 64 11.96 -2.02 21.31
C ILE A 64 11.87 -1.52 19.86
N ILE A 65 12.99 -1.46 19.15
CA ILE A 65 13.02 -1.00 17.74
C ILE A 65 12.22 -1.96 16.85
N PHE A 66 12.35 -3.27 17.07
CA PHE A 66 11.60 -4.28 16.34
C PHE A 66 10.09 -4.13 16.54
N GLY A 67 9.65 -3.99 17.81
CA GLY A 67 8.25 -3.72 18.12
C GLY A 67 7.74 -2.41 17.52
N LEU A 68 8.56 -1.37 17.54
CA LEU A 68 8.25 -0.07 16.93
C LEU A 68 8.11 -0.18 15.40
N CYS A 69 8.96 -0.94 14.72
CA CYS A 69 8.84 -1.18 13.28
C CYS A 69 7.53 -1.89 12.92
N ILE A 70 7.16 -2.93 13.68
CA ILE A 70 5.87 -3.63 13.48
C ILE A 70 4.70 -2.66 13.72
N ALA A 71 4.75 -1.88 14.79
CA ALA A 71 3.72 -0.90 15.12
C ALA A 71 3.56 0.14 13.99
N LEU A 72 4.66 0.66 13.44
CA LEU A 72 4.63 1.60 12.33
C LEU A 72 3.98 1.00 11.07
N ILE A 73 4.25 -0.27 10.75
CA ILE A 73 3.60 -0.94 9.61
C ILE A 73 2.10 -1.07 9.85
N VAL A 74 1.69 -1.54 11.03
CA VAL A 74 0.27 -1.76 11.35
C VAL A 74 -0.50 -0.44 11.38
N VAL A 75 0.03 0.57 12.09
CA VAL A 75 -0.58 1.89 12.19
C VAL A 75 -0.62 2.58 10.82
N GLY A 76 0.49 2.54 10.07
CA GLY A 76 0.57 3.10 8.73
C GLY A 76 -0.44 2.46 7.78
N PHE A 77 -0.55 1.13 7.78
CA PHE A 77 -1.52 0.41 6.95
C PHE A 77 -2.96 0.74 7.33
N VAL A 78 -3.29 0.75 8.63
CA VAL A 78 -4.64 1.10 9.11
C VAL A 78 -5.00 2.54 8.76
N TYR A 79 -4.08 3.49 8.98
CA TYR A 79 -4.29 4.90 8.65
C TYR A 79 -4.52 5.09 7.15
N ALA A 80 -3.70 4.45 6.32
CA ALA A 80 -3.81 4.54 4.88
C ALA A 80 -5.12 3.90 4.37
N GLN A 81 -5.53 2.77 4.93
CA GLN A 81 -6.84 2.16 4.66
C GLN A 81 -8.01 3.09 5.05
N GLN A 82 -7.95 3.73 6.22
CA GLN A 82 -8.98 4.68 6.63
C GLN A 82 -9.04 5.91 5.72
N TYR A 83 -7.88 6.43 5.32
CA TYR A 83 -7.79 7.57 4.41
C TYR A 83 -8.42 7.25 3.04
N LEU A 84 -8.14 6.08 2.49
CA LEU A 84 -8.72 5.61 1.23
C LEU A 84 -10.23 5.34 1.33
N LYS A 85 -10.68 4.76 2.45
CA LYS A 85 -12.12 4.57 2.70
C LYS A 85 -12.85 5.91 2.76
N LYS A 86 -12.25 6.95 3.35
CA LYS A 86 -12.82 8.32 3.35
C LYS A 86 -12.93 8.91 1.95
N GLN A 87 -12.06 8.51 1.03
CA GLN A 87 -12.12 8.93 -0.38
C GLN A 87 -13.08 8.08 -1.23
N GLY A 88 -13.76 7.08 -0.65
CA GLY A 88 -14.67 6.20 -1.38
C GLY A 88 -13.98 5.15 -2.24
N ILE A 89 -12.66 4.99 -2.12
CA ILE A 89 -11.90 3.97 -2.86
C ILE A 89 -11.97 2.67 -2.08
N ASN A 90 -12.81 1.75 -2.55
CA ASN A 90 -12.87 0.41 -2.00
C ASN A 90 -11.78 -0.43 -2.68
N MET A 91 -10.73 -0.82 -1.94
CA MET A 91 -9.71 -1.79 -2.40
C MET A 91 -10.35 -3.18 -2.51
N SER A 92 -11.29 -3.35 -3.43
CA SER A 92 -11.82 -4.65 -3.79
C SER A 92 -10.85 -5.27 -4.79
N TRP A 93 -10.02 -6.20 -4.32
CA TRP A 93 -9.17 -7.05 -5.16
C TRP A 93 -9.97 -8.08 -5.99
N LYS A 94 -11.28 -7.85 -6.16
CA LYS A 94 -12.17 -8.65 -6.98
C LYS A 94 -12.60 -7.84 -8.20
N TYR A 95 -12.44 -8.46 -9.35
CA TYR A 95 -12.85 -7.98 -10.67
C TYR A 95 -14.37 -7.93 -10.82
#